data_AF-A0A382LPS2-F1
#
_entry.id   AF-A0A382LPS2-F1
#
_cell.length_a   1.000
_cell.length_b   1.000
_cell.length_c   1.000
_cell.angle_alpha   90.00
_cell.angle_beta   90.00
_cell.angle_gamma   90.00
#
_symmetry.space_group_name_H-M   'P 1'
#
loop_
_entity.id
_entity.type
_entity.pdbx_description
1 polymer ?
#
loop_
_entity_poly.entity_id
_entity_poly.type
_entity_poly.pdbx_seq_one_letter_code
_entity_poly.pdbx_strand_id
1 'polypeptide(L)' 'MSYSTETPVETAVLVGLSVPGIPTWEAEDSLDELARLTDTATITVVERMLQARPRIDPTY' A
#
# COMPACT_ATOMS: atom_id res chain seq x y z
N MET A 1 34.26 11.77 -8.21
CA MET A 1 33.09 11.79 -7.31
C MET A 1 32.52 10.38 -7.32
N SER A 2 32.52 9.70 -6.18
CA SER A 2 31.90 8.37 -6.06
C SER A 2 30.49 8.57 -5.53
N TYR A 3 29.48 8.22 -6.30
CA TYR A 3 28.09 8.15 -5.83
C TYR A 3 27.86 6.76 -5.27
N SER A 4 27.41 6.67 -4.02
CA SER A 4 26.97 5.41 -3.44
C SER A 4 25.60 5.06 -3.99
N THR A 5 25.43 3.85 -4.51
CA THR A 5 24.15 3.32 -5.03
C THR A 5 23.55 2.27 -4.09
N GLU A 6 24.13 2.07 -2.91
CA GLU A 6 23.53 1.22 -1.88
C GLU A 6 22.20 1.86 -1.44
N THR A 7 21.11 1.28 -1.93
CA THR A 7 19.76 1.64 -1.55
C THR A 7 19.39 0.73 -0.39
N PRO A 8 19.10 1.26 0.82
CA PRO A 8 18.62 0.43 1.91
C PRO A 8 17.36 -0.31 1.46
N VAL A 9 17.22 -1.57 1.87
CA VAL A 9 16.01 -2.35 1.58
C VAL A 9 14.87 -1.76 2.39
N GLU A 10 14.01 -1.01 1.71
CA GLU A 10 12.82 -0.43 2.31
C GLU A 10 11.73 -1.50 2.45
N THR A 11 10.95 -1.40 3.52
CA THR A 11 9.81 -2.29 3.79
C THR A 11 8.53 -1.50 3.92
N ALA A 12 7.41 -2.06 3.44
CA ALA A 12 6.10 -1.43 3.50
C ALA A 12 5.03 -2.35 4.08
N VAL A 13 4.10 -1.73 4.83
CA VAL A 13 2.79 -2.29 5.17
C VAL A 13 1.78 -1.60 4.27
N LEU A 14 1.03 -2.35 3.47
CA LEU A 14 0.00 -1.78 2.61
C LEU A 14 -1.36 -1.83 3.31
N VAL A 15 -2.07 -0.70 3.30
CA VAL A 15 -3.37 -0.55 3.96
C VAL A 15 -4.39 -0.03 2.97
N GLY A 16 -5.40 -0.84 2.65
CA GLY A 16 -6.58 -0.42 1.92
C GLY A 16 -7.72 -0.01 2.88
N LEU A 17 -8.64 0.84 2.41
CA LEU A 17 -9.85 1.19 3.13
C LEU A 17 -11.09 0.71 2.37
N SER A 18 -11.96 -0.03 3.04
CA SER A 18 -13.31 -0.36 2.55
C SER A 18 -14.30 0.60 3.22
N VAL A 19 -14.97 1.45 2.44
CA VAL A 19 -15.95 2.42 2.92
C VAL A 19 -17.35 2.17 2.33
N PRO A 20 -18.44 2.55 3.02
CA PRO A 20 -19.79 2.39 2.49
C PRO A 20 -19.97 3.04 1.12
N GLY A 21 -20.69 2.36 0.22
CA GLY A 21 -20.96 2.86 -1.13
C GLY A 21 -19.89 2.48 -2.17
N ILE A 22 -18.76 1.93 -1.74
CA ILE A 22 -17.73 1.36 -2.63
C ILE A 22 -17.67 -0.15 -2.40
N PRO A 23 -17.76 -0.98 -3.45
CA PRO A 23 -17.61 -2.42 -3.31
C PRO A 23 -16.24 -2.81 -2.75
N THR A 24 -16.21 -3.77 -1.83
CA THR A 24 -14.95 -4.23 -1.19
C THR A 24 -13.92 -4.72 -2.20
N TRP A 25 -14.36 -5.39 -3.28
CA TRP A 25 -13.47 -5.91 -4.33
C TRP A 25 -12.67 -4.81 -5.03
N GLU A 26 -13.21 -3.58 -5.12
CA GLU A 26 -12.50 -2.45 -5.75
C GLU A 26 -11.29 -2.02 -4.90
N ALA A 27 -11.43 -2.07 -3.57
CA ALA A 27 -10.34 -1.79 -2.65
C ALA A 27 -9.30 -2.93 -2.62
N GLU A 28 -9.73 -4.18 -2.80
CA GLU A 28 -8.83 -5.34 -2.95
C GLU A 28 -8.01 -5.24 -4.25
N ASP A 29 -8.66 -4.96 -5.39
CA ASP A 29 -8.00 -4.75 -6.68
C ASP A 29 -6.97 -3.61 -6.62
N SER A 30 -7.32 -2.50 -5.98
CA SER A 30 -6.42 -1.37 -5.77
C SER A 30 -5.22 -1.74 -4.89
N LEU A 31 -5.45 -2.55 -3.84
CA LEU A 31 -4.38 -3.01 -2.95
C LEU A 31 -3.41 -3.96 -3.66
N ASP A 32 -3.92 -4.81 -4.55
CA ASP A 32 -3.13 -5.69 -5.40
C ASP A 32 -2.32 -4.91 -6.45
N GLU A 33 -2.88 -3.86 -7.02
CA GLU A 33 -2.14 -2.95 -7.90
C GLU A 33 -1.02 -2.23 -7.15
N LEU A 34 -1.32 -1.69 -5.97
CA LEU A 34 -0.32 -1.04 -5.13
C LEU A 34 0.83 -1.99 -4.77
N ALA A 35 0.54 -3.28 -4.53
CA ALA A 35 1.57 -4.27 -4.28
C ALA A 35 2.51 -4.47 -5.48
N ARG A 36 1.98 -4.49 -6.71
CA ARG A 36 2.80 -4.58 -7.94
C ARG A 36 3.67 -3.34 -8.15
N LEU A 37 3.14 -2.16 -7.86
CA LEU A 37 3.90 -0.90 -7.91
C LEU A 37 5.01 -0.87 -6.86
N THR A 38 4.72 -1.37 -5.66
CA THR A 38 5.68 -1.44 -4.54
C THR A 38 6.84 -2.40 -4.85
N ASP A 39 6.53 -3.56 -5.45
CA ASP A 39 7.53 -4.51 -5.95
C ASP A 39 8.44 -3.88 -7.02
N THR A 40 7.86 -3.14 -7.97
CA THR A 40 8.61 -2.40 -9.00
C THR A 40 9.54 -1.35 -8.38
N ALA A 41 9.15 -0.74 -7.27
CA ALA A 41 9.96 0.20 -6.51
C ALA A 41 11.07 -0.47 -5.67
N THR A 42 11.23 -1.79 -5.74
CA THR A 42 12.20 -2.56 -4.93
C THR A 42 11.93 -2.47 -3.42
N ILE A 43 10.67 -2.21 -3.03
CA ILE A 43 10.24 -2.15 -1.63
C ILE A 43 9.63 -3.50 -1.25
N THR A 44 10.06 -4.05 -0.11
CA THR A 44 9.55 -5.33 0.40
C THR A 44 8.23 -5.12 1.14
N VAL A 45 7.13 -5.64 0.60
CA VAL A 45 5.84 -5.64 1.30
C VAL A 45 5.84 -6.73 2.38
N VAL A 46 5.77 -6.32 3.65
CA VAL A 46 5.80 -7.25 4.80
C VAL A 46 4.40 -7.61 5.31
N GLU A 47 3.39 -6.82 4.98
CA GLU A 47 2.00 -7.01 5.41
C GLU A 47 1.05 -6.30 4.42
N ARG A 48 -0.15 -6.87 4.23
CA ARG A 48 -1.25 -6.21 3.51
C ARG A 48 -2.53 -6.39 4.30
N MET A 49 -3.27 -5.31 4.48
CA MET A 49 -4.54 -5.36 5.19
C MET A 49 -5.58 -4.45 4.55
N LEU A 50 -6.85 -4.86 4.67
CA LEU A 50 -8.01 -4.05 4.30
C LEU A 50 -8.76 -3.67 5.58
N GLN A 51 -8.96 -2.37 5.80
CA GLN A 51 -9.69 -1.86 6.96
C GLN A 51 -11.09 -1.40 6.56
N ALA A 52 -12.11 -2.01 7.16
CA ALA A 52 -13.47 -1.49 7.06
C ALA A 52 -13.59 -0.20 7.89
N ARG A 53 -14.01 0.90 7.25
CA ARG A 53 -14.22 2.20 7.90
C ARG A 53 -15.56 2.78 7.49
N PRO A 54 -16.30 3.46 8.40
CA PRO A 54 -17.57 4.08 8.05
C PRO A 54 -17.41 5.30 7.13
N ARG A 55 -16.24 5.95 7.16
CA ARG A 55 -15.83 7.07 6.31
C ARG A 55 -14.31 7.24 6.39
N ILE A 56 -13.74 8.00 5.46
CA ILE A 56 -12.35 8.47 5.56
C ILE A 56 -12.20 9.35 6.81
N ASP A 57 -11.12 9.14 7.57
CA ASP A 57 -10.77 10.00 8.70
C ASP A 57 -10.04 11.23 8.15
N PRO A 58 -10.48 12.47 8.44
CA PRO A 58 -9.76 13.66 8.00
C PRO A 58 -8.45 13.91 8.77
N THR A 59 -8.20 13.20 9.88
CA THR A 59 -7.03 13.40 10.75
C THR A 59 -5.86 12.48 10.40
N TYR A 60 -6.15 11.31 9.84
CA TYR A 60 -5.19 10.26 9.53
C TYR A 60 -5.38 9.76 8.11
#